data_AF-A0A357KKZ9-F1
#
_entry.id   AF-A0A357KKZ9-F1
#
_cell.length_a   1.000
_cell.length_b   1.000
_cell.length_c   1.000
_cell.angle_alpha   90.00
_cell.angle_beta   90.00
_cell.angle_gamma   90.00
#
_symmetry.space_group_name_H-M   'P 1'
#
loop_
_entity.id
_entity.type
_entity.pdbx_description
1 polymer ?
#
loop_
_entity_poly.entity_id
_entity_poly.type
_entity_poly.pdbx_seq_one_letter_code
_entity_poly.pdbx_strand_id
1 'polypeptide(L)'
;MDLATSSHVAEWSKAASQGIIEDKSSLIARERVSEIIRDIGNRKDPRVVRASSGYNCVRNEFALVIKESKHAALLMNLSGKIISDDGFGQIGFEVPNLDPHLPSFNIDGVVRAKRKELDGEVTYWDGHHLYSAWDGNTCNFDWND
;
A
#
# COMPACT_ATOMS: atom_id res chain seq x y z
N MET A 1 30.53 -14.56 -27.50
CA MET A 1 29.85 -14.52 -26.18
C MET A 1 29.42 -13.07 -26.02
N ASP A 2 28.26 -12.74 -26.58
CA ASP A 2 27.82 -11.37 -26.81
C ASP A 2 27.19 -10.77 -25.55
N LEU A 3 27.73 -9.63 -25.12
CA LEU A 3 27.13 -8.80 -24.09
C LEU A 3 25.77 -8.30 -24.61
N ALA A 4 24.69 -8.70 -23.96
CA ALA A 4 23.37 -8.13 -24.16
C ALA A 4 23.47 -6.61 -24.01
N THR A 5 23.36 -5.92 -25.14
CA THR A 5 23.48 -4.48 -25.27
C THR A 5 22.46 -3.79 -24.35
N SER A 6 22.94 -2.80 -23.59
CA SER A 6 22.16 -1.99 -22.65
C SER A 6 20.82 -1.45 -23.22
N SER A 7 20.72 -1.34 -24.55
CA SER A 7 19.49 -0.99 -25.28
C SER A 7 18.37 -2.03 -25.15
N HIS A 8 18.68 -3.33 -25.13
CA HIS A 8 17.66 -4.39 -24.97
C HIS A 8 17.06 -4.41 -23.55
N VAL A 9 17.86 -4.08 -22.52
CA VAL A 9 17.37 -3.98 -21.14
C VAL A 9 16.47 -2.76 -20.96
N ALA A 10 16.80 -1.65 -21.62
CA ALA A 10 15.97 -0.44 -21.61
C ALA A 10 14.64 -0.66 -22.36
N GLU A 11 14.64 -1.38 -23.48
CA GLU A 11 13.41 -1.77 -24.20
C GLU A 11 12.54 -2.74 -23.40
N TRP A 12 13.12 -3.71 -22.69
CA TRP A 12 12.36 -4.56 -21.77
C TRP A 12 11.80 -3.78 -20.57
N SER A 13 12.56 -2.84 -20.02
CA SER A 13 12.07 -1.96 -18.96
C SER A 13 10.93 -1.08 -19.47
N LYS A 14 11.03 -0.54 -20.69
CA LYS A 14 10.00 0.30 -21.31
C LYS A 14 8.75 -0.49 -21.72
N ALA A 15 8.91 -1.67 -22.29
CA ALA A 15 7.81 -2.58 -22.62
C ALA A 15 7.11 -3.12 -21.37
N ALA A 16 7.87 -3.45 -20.32
CA ALA A 16 7.30 -3.77 -19.01
C ALA A 16 6.57 -2.54 -18.44
N SER A 17 7.13 -1.33 -18.55
CA SER A 17 6.49 -0.10 -18.08
C SER A 17 5.18 0.20 -18.81
N GLN A 18 5.13 0.06 -20.14
CA GLN A 18 3.94 0.32 -20.95
C GLN A 18 2.86 -0.76 -20.76
N GLY A 19 3.23 -2.04 -20.74
CA GLY A 19 2.31 -3.12 -20.39
C GLY A 19 1.77 -2.98 -18.97
N ILE A 20 2.59 -2.51 -18.02
CA ILE A 20 2.17 -2.20 -16.65
C ILE A 20 1.19 -1.02 -16.61
N ILE A 21 1.29 -0.02 -17.47
CA ILE A 21 0.37 1.14 -17.48
C ILE A 21 -1.02 0.74 -18.00
N GLU A 22 -1.10 -0.07 -19.05
CA GLU A 22 -2.38 -0.61 -19.54
C GLU A 22 -3.01 -1.60 -18.55
N ASP A 23 -2.20 -2.50 -17.95
CA ASP A 23 -2.68 -3.41 -16.91
C ASP A 23 -3.10 -2.63 -15.64
N LYS A 24 -2.37 -1.59 -15.24
CA LYS A 24 -2.74 -0.71 -14.11
C LYS A 24 -4.10 -0.06 -14.34
N SER A 25 -4.38 0.41 -15.56
CA SER A 25 -5.63 1.13 -15.86
C SER A 25 -6.87 0.22 -15.78
N SER A 26 -6.75 -1.06 -16.13
CA SER A 26 -7.84 -2.05 -16.03
C SER A 26 -7.92 -2.75 -14.66
N LEU A 27 -6.77 -2.93 -13.97
CA LEU A 27 -6.69 -3.55 -12.64
C LEU A 27 -7.04 -2.57 -11.51
N ILE A 28 -6.90 -1.26 -11.74
CA ILE A 28 -7.21 -0.16 -10.80
C ILE A 28 -8.50 0.56 -11.25
N ALA A 29 -9.42 -0.18 -11.88
CA ALA A 29 -10.78 0.31 -12.04
C ALA A 29 -11.35 0.56 -10.63
N ARG A 30 -11.87 1.77 -10.38
CA ARG A 30 -12.44 2.20 -9.10
C ARG A 30 -13.46 1.19 -8.57
N GLU A 31 -14.16 0.54 -9.49
CA GLU A 31 -15.14 -0.52 -9.25
C GLU A 31 -14.50 -1.74 -8.56
N ARG A 32 -13.35 -2.21 -9.03
CA ARG A 32 -12.65 -3.37 -8.45
C ARG A 32 -12.12 -3.07 -7.05
N VAL A 33 -11.58 -1.87 -6.84
CA VAL A 33 -11.15 -1.43 -5.51
C VAL A 33 -12.34 -1.33 -4.56
N SER A 34 -13.46 -0.78 -5.04
CA SER A 34 -14.72 -0.71 -4.27
C SER A 34 -15.24 -2.10 -3.90
N GLU A 35 -15.12 -3.09 -4.79
CA GLU A 35 -15.47 -4.48 -4.51
C GLU A 35 -14.57 -5.11 -3.46
N ILE A 36 -13.24 -4.90 -3.54
CA ILE A 36 -12.28 -5.38 -2.54
C ILE A 36 -12.61 -4.78 -1.16
N ILE A 37 -12.83 -3.47 -1.11
CA ILE A 37 -13.21 -2.75 0.12
C ILE A 37 -14.52 -3.29 0.68
N ARG A 38 -15.52 -3.52 -0.17
CA ARG A 38 -16.81 -4.09 0.26
C ARG A 38 -16.67 -5.53 0.79
N ASP A 39 -15.80 -6.34 0.20
CA ASP A 39 -15.50 -7.70 0.66
C ASP A 39 -14.74 -7.71 2.00
N ILE A 40 -13.82 -6.76 2.20
CA ILE A 40 -13.16 -6.55 3.50
C ILE A 40 -14.20 -6.11 4.54
N GLY A 41 -15.03 -5.11 4.21
CA GLY A 41 -15.98 -4.52 5.15
C GLY A 41 -15.29 -4.02 6.41
N ASN A 42 -15.80 -4.42 7.58
CA ASN A 42 -15.24 -4.06 8.90
C ASN A 42 -14.37 -5.16 9.52
N ARG A 43 -13.92 -6.16 8.74
CA ARG A 43 -13.18 -7.30 9.28
C ARG A 43 -11.67 -7.10 9.15
N LYS A 44 -10.91 -7.77 10.02
CA LYS A 44 -9.47 -7.93 9.83
C LYS A 44 -9.22 -8.69 8.52
N ASP A 45 -8.45 -8.10 7.62
CA ASP A 45 -8.15 -8.70 6.33
C ASP A 45 -6.66 -8.53 6.01
N PRO A 46 -5.95 -9.61 5.61
CA PRO A 46 -4.52 -9.56 5.32
C PRO A 46 -4.16 -8.66 4.15
N ARG A 47 -5.15 -8.27 3.32
CA ARG A 47 -4.95 -7.30 2.23
C ARG A 47 -4.77 -5.87 2.74
N VAL A 48 -5.18 -5.56 3.97
CA VAL A 48 -4.93 -4.25 4.59
C VAL A 48 -3.61 -4.32 5.32
N VAL A 49 -2.68 -3.46 4.96
CA VAL A 49 -1.31 -3.46 5.49
C VAL A 49 -0.97 -2.12 6.11
N ARG A 50 -0.05 -2.15 7.08
CA ARG A 50 0.46 -0.99 7.79
C ARG A 50 1.98 -1.01 7.80
N ALA A 51 2.56 0.17 7.66
CA ALA A 51 3.92 0.47 8.08
C ALA A 51 3.89 1.56 9.16
N SER A 52 4.90 1.57 10.02
CA SER A 52 5.15 2.69 10.94
C SER A 52 6.49 3.33 10.57
N SER A 53 6.54 4.65 10.56
CA SER A 53 7.71 5.43 10.22
C SER A 53 7.88 6.62 11.17
N GLY A 54 9.09 7.18 11.21
CA GLY A 54 9.47 8.28 12.09
C GLY A 54 10.54 7.90 13.11
N TYR A 55 11.35 8.87 13.53
CA TYR A 55 12.45 8.68 14.49
C TYR A 55 12.04 9.14 15.90
N ASN A 56 11.54 10.36 16.03
CA ASN A 56 10.93 10.87 17.28
C ASN A 56 9.39 10.96 17.21
N CYS A 57 8.82 10.82 16.01
CA CYS A 57 7.38 10.79 15.77
C CYS A 57 6.92 9.39 15.38
N VAL A 58 5.64 9.08 15.61
CA VAL A 58 4.96 7.87 15.15
C VAL A 58 3.99 8.23 14.04
N ARG A 59 4.38 7.91 12.81
CA ARG A 59 3.51 8.01 11.64
C ARG A 59 3.06 6.61 11.23
N ASN A 60 1.80 6.49 10.82
CA ASN A 60 1.29 5.26 10.24
C ASN A 60 1.01 5.48 8.76
N GLU A 61 1.54 4.58 7.95
CA GLU A 61 1.25 4.50 6.54
C GLU A 61 0.40 3.26 6.31
N PHE A 62 -0.80 3.45 5.76
CA PHE A 62 -1.72 2.36 5.46
C PHE A 62 -1.74 2.11 3.95
N ALA A 63 -1.86 0.84 3.56
CA ALA A 63 -2.05 0.48 2.17
C ALA A 63 -2.95 -0.73 2.00
N LEU A 64 -3.51 -0.87 0.80
CA LEU A 64 -4.33 -1.99 0.37
C LEU A 64 -3.60 -2.80 -0.71
N VAL A 65 -3.48 -4.10 -0.52
CA VAL A 65 -2.97 -5.04 -1.52
C VAL A 65 -4.05 -5.26 -2.58
N ILE A 66 -3.88 -4.67 -3.76
CA ILE A 66 -4.82 -4.83 -4.89
C ILE A 66 -4.56 -6.14 -5.63
N LYS A 67 -3.28 -6.45 -5.82
CA LYS A 67 -2.81 -7.63 -6.56
C LYS A 67 -1.49 -8.06 -5.97
N GLU A 68 -1.35 -9.36 -5.75
CA GLU A 68 -0.09 -9.95 -5.33
C GLU A 68 0.32 -11.10 -6.25
N SER A 69 1.62 -11.34 -6.27
CA SER A 69 2.30 -12.46 -6.90
C SER A 69 3.34 -12.99 -5.93
N LYS A 70 4.01 -14.09 -6.27
CA LYS A 70 5.03 -14.71 -5.41
C LYS A 70 6.12 -13.74 -4.92
N HIS A 71 6.50 -12.75 -5.72
CA HIS A 71 7.64 -11.87 -5.45
C HIS A 71 7.31 -10.37 -5.44
N ALA A 72 6.10 -9.98 -5.83
CA ALA A 72 5.72 -8.57 -5.97
C ALA A 72 4.24 -8.37 -5.67
N ALA A 73 3.91 -7.18 -5.20
CA ALA A 73 2.54 -6.73 -5.00
C ALA A 73 2.34 -5.32 -5.54
N LEU A 74 1.08 -5.00 -5.85
CA LEU A 74 0.61 -3.64 -6.08
C LEU A 74 -0.15 -3.21 -4.84
N LEU A 75 0.39 -2.19 -4.18
CA LEU A 75 -0.20 -1.57 -3.00
C LEU A 75 -0.83 -0.25 -3.41
N MET A 76 -1.98 0.05 -2.83
CA MET A 76 -2.63 1.35 -2.96
C MET A 76 -2.63 2.04 -1.61
N ASN A 77 -2.09 3.25 -1.57
CA ASN A 77 -2.02 4.01 -0.33
C ASN A 77 -3.42 4.35 0.16
N LEU A 78 -3.64 4.11 1.44
CA LEU A 78 -4.86 4.44 2.16
C LEU A 78 -4.59 5.63 3.07
N SER A 79 -5.56 6.54 3.18
CA SER A 79 -5.49 7.57 4.21
C SER A 79 -5.80 6.97 5.58
N GLY A 80 -5.24 7.57 6.64
CA GLY A 80 -5.66 7.33 8.01
C GLY A 80 -6.98 8.05 8.32
N LYS A 81 -7.84 7.42 9.12
CA LYS A 81 -9.00 8.04 9.75
C LYS A 81 -8.72 8.15 11.25
N ILE A 82 -8.63 9.38 11.74
CA ILE A 82 -8.46 9.66 13.18
C ILE A 82 -9.77 9.28 13.90
N ILE A 83 -9.64 8.47 14.95
CA ILE A 83 -10.75 7.99 15.78
C ILE A 83 -10.81 8.75 17.11
N SER A 84 -9.65 9.10 17.66
CA SER A 84 -9.55 10.04 18.78
C SER A 84 -8.22 10.76 18.72
N ASP A 85 -8.17 11.96 19.30
CA ASP A 85 -6.97 12.74 19.48
C ASP A 85 -6.94 13.38 20.87
N ASP A 86 -5.86 14.10 21.14
CA ASP A 86 -5.59 14.89 22.34
C ASP A 86 -6.35 16.24 22.39
N GLY A 87 -7.29 16.49 21.47
CA GLY A 87 -7.97 17.76 21.29
C GLY A 87 -7.21 18.78 20.43
N PHE A 88 -5.96 18.48 20.05
CA PHE A 88 -5.14 19.29 19.15
C PHE A 88 -4.76 18.57 17.86
N GLY A 89 -5.06 17.26 17.75
CA GLY A 89 -4.79 16.44 16.57
C GLY A 89 -3.32 16.07 16.41
N GLN A 90 -2.50 16.17 17.47
CA GLN A 90 -1.06 15.90 17.42
C GLN A 90 -0.73 14.47 17.86
N ILE A 91 -1.43 13.99 18.88
CA ILE A 91 -1.33 12.64 19.39
C ILE A 91 -2.72 12.02 19.38
N GLY A 92 -2.82 10.76 18.99
CA GLY A 92 -4.10 10.08 18.99
C GLY A 92 -4.05 8.65 18.48
N PHE A 93 -5.21 8.22 18.00
CA PHE A 93 -5.43 6.91 17.41
C PHE A 93 -6.08 7.04 16.05
N GLU A 94 -5.57 6.28 15.09
CA GLU A 94 -6.09 6.22 13.74
C GLU A 94 -6.24 4.78 13.25
N VAL A 95 -7.06 4.61 12.22
CA VAL A 95 -7.30 3.35 11.52
C VAL A 95 -7.24 3.59 10.01
N PRO A 96 -6.97 2.58 9.17
CA PRO A 96 -7.04 2.73 7.72
C PRO A 96 -8.45 3.17 7.30
N ASN A 97 -8.52 4.17 6.44
CA ASN A 97 -9.79 4.65 5.90
C ASN A 97 -10.19 3.82 4.68
N LEU A 98 -11.15 2.94 4.88
CA LEU A 98 -11.69 2.03 3.86
C LEU A 98 -12.94 2.59 3.18
N ASP A 99 -13.12 3.91 3.11
CA ASP A 99 -14.25 4.51 2.40
C ASP A 99 -13.98 4.57 0.87
N PRO A 100 -14.67 3.76 0.04
CA PRO A 100 -14.41 3.69 -1.40
C PRO A 100 -14.71 4.99 -2.16
N HIS A 101 -15.35 5.97 -1.51
CA HIS A 101 -15.64 7.27 -2.11
C HIS A 101 -14.49 8.26 -2.04
N LEU A 102 -13.40 7.96 -1.30
CA LEU A 102 -12.30 8.90 -1.16
C LEU A 102 -11.58 9.19 -2.49
N PRO A 103 -11.19 10.44 -2.73
CA PRO A 103 -10.45 10.83 -3.94
C PRO A 103 -9.03 10.24 -4.00
N SER A 104 -8.49 9.75 -2.87
CA SER A 104 -7.21 9.04 -2.80
C SER A 104 -7.25 7.66 -3.48
N PHE A 105 -8.43 7.12 -3.79
CA PHE A 105 -8.60 5.91 -4.58
C PHE A 105 -8.39 6.20 -6.08
N ASN A 106 -7.16 6.55 -6.46
CA ASN A 106 -6.76 6.81 -7.83
C ASN A 106 -5.46 6.07 -8.18
N ILE A 107 -5.19 5.96 -9.49
CA ILE A 107 -4.04 5.23 -10.05
C ILE A 107 -2.68 5.80 -9.60
N ASP A 108 -2.64 7.09 -9.27
CA ASP A 108 -1.42 7.78 -8.83
C ASP A 108 -1.00 7.35 -7.42
N GLY A 109 -1.95 6.88 -6.60
CA GLY A 109 -1.70 6.30 -5.27
C GLY A 109 -1.23 4.85 -5.27
N VAL A 110 -0.99 4.22 -6.44
CA VAL A 110 -0.60 2.80 -6.52
C VAL A 110 0.91 2.62 -6.70
N VAL A 111 1.52 2.00 -5.71
CA VAL A 111 2.95 1.73 -5.64
C VAL A 111 3.24 0.23 -5.82
N ARG A 112 4.38 -0.08 -6.44
CA ARG A 112 4.85 -1.46 -6.55
C ARG A 112 5.69 -1.80 -5.32
N ALA A 113 5.38 -2.90 -4.66
CA ALA A 113 6.16 -3.41 -3.55
C ALA A 113 6.77 -4.78 -3.85
N LYS A 114 7.93 -5.05 -3.25
CA LYS A 114 8.54 -6.39 -3.21
C LYS A 114 7.86 -7.18 -2.10
N ARG A 115 7.29 -8.33 -2.44
CA ARG A 115 6.73 -9.27 -1.45
C ARG A 115 7.84 -10.16 -0.93
N LYS A 116 7.92 -10.31 0.39
CA LYS A 116 8.72 -11.34 1.04
C LYS A 116 7.86 -12.09 2.04
N GLU A 117 8.17 -13.35 2.21
CA GLU A 117 7.55 -14.20 3.23
C GLU A 117 8.68 -14.75 4.09
N LEU A 118 8.61 -14.48 5.39
CA LEU A 118 9.60 -14.93 6.36
C LEU A 118 8.85 -15.41 7.60
N ASP A 119 9.13 -16.64 8.04
CA ASP A 119 8.54 -17.24 9.23
C ASP A 119 6.99 -17.21 9.27
N GLY A 120 6.36 -17.35 8.10
CA GLY A 120 4.90 -17.34 7.93
C GLY A 120 4.29 -15.94 7.82
N GLU A 121 5.10 -14.89 7.99
CA GLU A 121 4.66 -13.50 7.88
C GLU A 121 4.99 -12.93 6.50
N VAL A 122 3.98 -12.30 5.89
CA VAL A 122 4.12 -11.64 4.59
C VAL A 122 4.41 -10.16 4.82
N THR A 123 5.48 -9.69 4.21
CA THR A 123 5.89 -8.28 4.23
C THR A 123 6.00 -7.72 2.82
N TYR A 124 5.76 -6.42 2.70
CA TYR A 124 5.81 -5.71 1.44
C TYR A 124 6.72 -4.48 1.57
N TRP A 125 7.73 -4.38 0.71
CA TRP A 125 8.68 -3.25 0.67
C TRP A 125 8.49 -2.41 -0.59
N ASP A 126 8.02 -1.16 -0.44
CA ASP A 126 7.77 -0.24 -1.57
C ASP A 126 9.00 0.57 -1.99
N GLY A 127 10.09 0.52 -1.21
CA GLY A 127 11.28 1.35 -1.40
C GLY A 127 11.54 2.33 -0.26
N HIS A 128 10.50 2.65 0.53
CA HIS A 128 10.53 3.60 1.63
C HIS A 128 9.99 3.00 2.94
N HIS A 129 8.95 2.17 2.85
CA HIS A 129 8.20 1.61 3.95
C HIS A 129 8.15 0.08 3.89
N LEU A 130 8.28 -0.54 5.06
CA LEU A 130 8.09 -1.97 5.24
C LEU A 130 6.70 -2.22 5.81
N TYR A 131 5.79 -2.65 4.95
CA TYR A 131 4.42 -2.97 5.33
C TYR A 131 4.29 -4.41 5.81
N SER A 132 3.43 -4.59 6.81
CA SER A 132 2.97 -5.87 7.35
C SER A 132 1.45 -5.87 7.46
N ALA A 133 0.82 -7.05 7.56
CA ALA A 133 -0.63 -7.13 7.70
C ALA A 133 -1.12 -6.33 8.91
N TRP A 134 -2.11 -5.46 8.69
CA TRP A 134 -2.73 -4.71 9.77
C TRP A 134 -3.47 -5.66 10.70
N ASP A 135 -3.30 -5.47 12.00
CA ASP A 135 -3.82 -6.38 13.02
C ASP A 135 -5.32 -6.19 13.29
N GLY A 136 -5.93 -5.13 12.76
CA GLY A 136 -7.33 -4.74 12.96
C GLY A 136 -7.53 -3.77 14.12
N ASN A 137 -6.47 -3.40 14.84
CA ASN A 137 -6.55 -2.52 16.01
C ASN A 137 -6.24 -1.06 15.64
N THR A 138 -6.67 -0.14 16.51
CA THR A 138 -6.30 1.26 16.42
C THR A 138 -4.78 1.44 16.52
N CYS A 139 -4.23 2.27 15.66
CA CYS A 139 -2.81 2.58 15.63
C CYS A 139 -2.58 3.93 16.31
N ASN A 140 -1.68 3.98 17.29
CA ASN A 140 -1.27 5.25 17.86
C ASN A 140 -0.46 6.06 16.82
N PHE A 141 -0.69 7.36 16.77
CA PHE A 141 0.15 8.32 16.08
C PHE A 141 0.61 9.40 17.07
N ASP A 142 1.81 9.92 16.83
CA ASP A 142 2.39 11.04 17.56
C ASP A 142 3.19 11.87 16.56
N TRP A 143 2.78 13.10 16.31
CA TRP A 143 3.45 13.98 15.35
C TRP A 143 4.42 14.96 16.01
N ASN A 144 4.59 14.88 17.33
CA ASN A 144 5.62 15.63 18.02
C ASN A 144 6.99 15.02 17.66
N ASP A 145 7.93 15.89 17.30
CA ASP A 145 9.33 15.57 17.00
C ASP A 145 10.24 16.18 18.09
#